data_AF-A0A1S8AAV6-F1
#
_entry.id   AF-A0A1S8AAV6-F1
#
_cell.length_a   1.000
_cell.length_b   1.000
_cell.length_c   1.000
_cell.angle_alpha   90.00
_cell.angle_beta   90.00
_cell.angle_gamma   90.00
#
_symmetry.space_group_name_H-M   'P 1'
#
loop_
_entity.id
_entity.type
_entity.pdbx_description
1 polymer ?
#
loop_
_entity_poly.entity_id
_entity_poly.type
_entity_poly.pdbx_seq_one_letter_code
_entity_poly.pdbx_strand_id
1 'polypeptide(L)'
;MSPHLSSRAFQYWLSNHRIFTKNRGGLYDTGGSKHGIRIFRWITQLFRCRGAVKDLLAAKTLNEQREIWRHRVRPTLLSHLVSKLVVSQESFLWTALGVPRNQLAILEADHAVSAAVCGPDPTAKNTRSHAIWQYMVNTLDPMVETTHIAADNPYYLVCLDGKYSRQCHPDYLSPKAHARLSRPNALDNLRIHTDEIDEVLARLGPGTLTVAVVMDSMDWFDPGSNAAASQITKLNRALKMGGRVMLRSAGLKPWYLKEFAKLGFATKCMGSREAGACIDRVNMYASCWICTKRDNLAPPTPEIDSVGGPDIAALEI
;
A
#
# COMPACT_ATOMS: atom_id res chain seq x y z
N MET A 1 9.06 -23.58 16.51
CA MET A 1 9.45 -22.18 16.24
C MET A 1 10.42 -21.61 17.28
N SER A 2 10.35 -22.00 18.56
CA SER A 2 11.21 -21.43 19.62
C SER A 2 12.73 -21.44 19.36
N PRO A 3 13.36 -22.47 18.75
CA PRO A 3 14.82 -22.45 18.59
C PRO A 3 15.34 -21.48 17.51
N HIS A 4 14.44 -20.88 16.71
CA HIS A 4 14.81 -19.99 15.59
C HIS A 4 14.36 -18.54 15.78
N LEU A 5 13.75 -18.22 16.94
CA LEU A 5 13.36 -16.85 17.27
C LEU A 5 14.49 -16.18 18.05
N SER A 6 14.71 -14.88 17.82
CA SER A 6 15.53 -14.08 18.74
C SER A 6 14.89 -14.08 20.13
N SER A 7 15.70 -13.91 21.19
CA SER A 7 15.20 -13.93 22.57
C SER A 7 14.04 -12.95 22.79
N ARG A 8 14.12 -11.76 22.18
CA ARG A 8 13.06 -10.75 22.23
C ARG A 8 11.78 -11.21 21.54
N ALA A 9 11.90 -11.79 20.34
CA ALA A 9 10.74 -12.31 19.62
C ALA A 9 10.10 -13.49 20.37
N PHE A 10 10.89 -14.38 20.95
CA PHE A 10 10.40 -15.49 21.76
C PHE A 10 9.61 -15.01 22.98
N GLN A 11 10.19 -14.10 23.78
CA GLN A 11 9.52 -13.52 24.95
C GLN A 11 8.21 -12.83 24.56
N TYR A 12 8.22 -12.03 23.49
CA TYR A 12 7.03 -11.37 23.00
C TYR A 12 5.92 -12.38 22.65
N TRP A 13 6.23 -13.39 21.84
CA TRP A 13 5.23 -14.37 21.41
C TRP A 13 4.78 -15.30 22.53
N LEU A 14 5.64 -15.62 23.50
CA LEU A 14 5.28 -16.40 24.69
C LEU A 14 4.26 -15.63 25.55
N SER A 15 4.52 -14.36 25.83
CA SER A 15 3.59 -13.48 26.57
C SER A 15 2.28 -13.23 25.81
N ASN A 16 2.29 -13.39 24.48
CA ASN A 16 1.14 -13.16 23.61
C ASN A 16 0.54 -14.45 23.01
N HIS A 17 0.88 -15.63 23.52
CA HIS A 17 0.42 -16.92 22.97
C HIS A 17 -1.11 -17.02 22.87
N ARG A 18 -1.83 -16.32 23.76
CA ARG A 18 -3.30 -16.18 23.75
C ARG A 18 -3.87 -15.70 22.41
N ILE A 19 -3.10 -15.02 21.58
CA ILE A 19 -3.50 -14.60 20.23
C ILE A 19 -3.82 -15.81 19.34
N PHE A 20 -3.12 -16.93 19.56
CA PHE A 20 -3.27 -18.16 18.78
C PHE A 20 -4.21 -19.19 19.42
N THR A 21 -4.49 -19.09 20.72
CA THR A 21 -5.29 -20.09 21.46
C THR A 21 -6.72 -19.66 21.75
N LYS A 22 -7.09 -18.39 21.50
CA LYS A 22 -8.47 -17.91 21.70
C LYS A 22 -9.43 -18.51 20.68
N ASN A 23 -10.63 -18.87 21.16
CA ASN A 23 -11.74 -19.34 20.32
C ASN A 23 -12.37 -18.25 19.44
N ARG A 24 -12.13 -16.97 19.74
CA ARG A 24 -12.64 -15.81 18.98
C ARG A 24 -11.57 -14.73 18.89
N GLY A 25 -11.37 -14.19 17.70
CA GLY A 25 -10.34 -13.20 17.42
C GLY A 25 -8.95 -13.84 17.47
N GLY A 26 -8.44 -14.24 16.30
CA GLY A 26 -7.11 -14.82 16.15
C GLY A 26 -6.05 -13.77 15.79
N LEU A 27 -4.95 -14.21 15.19
CA LEU A 27 -3.84 -13.35 14.75
C LEU A 27 -4.31 -12.13 13.94
N TYR A 28 -5.23 -12.33 13.00
CA TYR A 28 -5.71 -11.26 12.12
C TYR A 28 -6.67 -10.27 12.79
N ASP A 29 -7.14 -10.56 14.02
CA ASP A 29 -7.90 -9.60 14.84
C ASP A 29 -6.99 -8.85 15.84
N THR A 30 -5.69 -8.79 15.56
CA THR A 30 -4.68 -8.04 16.33
C THR A 30 -4.00 -6.96 15.48
N GLY A 31 -3.21 -6.08 16.12
CA GLY A 31 -2.56 -4.95 15.43
C GLY A 31 -3.52 -3.84 15.02
N GLY A 32 -3.07 -2.95 14.11
CA GLY A 32 -3.88 -1.83 13.60
C GLY A 32 -4.99 -2.29 12.63
N SER A 33 -4.70 -3.28 11.78
CA SER A 33 -5.66 -3.80 10.79
C SER A 33 -6.94 -4.39 11.41
N LYS A 34 -6.91 -4.78 12.69
CA LYS A 34 -8.10 -5.26 13.42
C LYS A 34 -9.25 -4.26 13.40
N HIS A 35 -8.96 -2.96 13.37
CA HIS A 35 -9.98 -1.92 13.42
C HIS A 35 -10.86 -1.99 12.17
N GLY A 36 -10.25 -2.01 10.97
CA GLY A 36 -10.98 -2.21 9.71
C GLY A 36 -11.81 -3.49 9.70
N ILE A 37 -11.23 -4.63 10.13
CA ILE A 37 -11.94 -5.92 10.19
C ILE A 37 -13.14 -5.85 11.15
N ARG A 38 -12.97 -5.25 12.33
CA ARG A 38 -14.05 -5.12 13.33
C ARG A 38 -15.17 -4.21 12.85
N ILE A 39 -14.84 -3.10 12.20
CA ILE A 39 -15.83 -2.21 11.59
C ILE A 39 -16.60 -2.95 10.51
N PHE A 40 -15.94 -3.67 9.62
CA PHE A 40 -16.62 -4.49 8.61
C PHE A 40 -17.55 -5.52 9.25
N ARG A 41 -17.10 -6.22 10.30
CA ARG A 41 -17.93 -7.16 11.07
C ARG A 41 -19.10 -6.50 11.79
N TRP A 42 -18.97 -5.24 12.18
CA TRP A 42 -20.01 -4.44 12.81
C TRP A 42 -21.05 -3.97 11.79
N ILE A 43 -20.61 -3.42 10.64
CA ILE A 43 -21.49 -3.03 9.52
C ILE A 43 -22.29 -4.24 9.05
N THR A 44 -21.64 -5.37 8.77
CA THR A 44 -22.33 -6.60 8.33
C THR A 44 -23.29 -7.17 9.38
N GLN A 45 -23.08 -6.88 10.67
CA GLN A 45 -24.01 -7.24 11.74
C GLN A 45 -25.19 -6.28 11.80
N LEU A 46 -24.94 -4.97 11.77
CA LEU A 46 -25.94 -3.92 11.83
C LEU A 46 -26.94 -4.03 10.67
N PHE A 47 -26.43 -4.26 9.46
CA PHE A 47 -27.24 -4.37 8.25
C PHE A 47 -27.63 -5.82 7.91
N ARG A 48 -27.39 -6.78 8.82
CA ARG A 48 -27.75 -8.20 8.65
C ARG A 48 -27.15 -8.92 7.41
N CYS A 49 -26.08 -8.38 6.83
CA CYS A 49 -25.39 -8.97 5.67
C CYS A 49 -24.38 -10.07 6.00
N ARG A 50 -24.27 -10.54 7.25
CA ARG A 50 -23.38 -11.66 7.60
C ARG A 50 -23.68 -12.94 6.82
N GLY A 51 -24.97 -13.24 6.58
CA GLY A 51 -25.36 -14.38 5.75
C GLY A 51 -24.83 -14.23 4.32
N ALA A 52 -25.02 -13.05 3.72
CA ALA A 52 -24.52 -12.76 2.38
C ALA A 52 -23.00 -12.88 2.26
N VAL A 53 -22.22 -12.47 3.27
CA VAL A 53 -20.76 -12.66 3.26
C VAL A 53 -20.38 -14.14 3.34
N LYS A 54 -21.09 -14.94 4.14
CA LYS A 54 -20.87 -16.39 4.18
C LYS A 54 -21.20 -17.04 2.84
N ASP A 55 -22.32 -16.67 2.25
CA ASP A 55 -22.74 -17.18 0.94
C ASP A 55 -21.72 -16.76 -0.14
N LEU A 56 -21.21 -15.53 -0.10
CA LEU A 56 -20.16 -15.05 -1.00
C LEU A 56 -18.90 -15.91 -0.92
N LEU A 57 -18.50 -16.33 0.30
CA LEU A 57 -17.35 -17.20 0.52
C LEU A 57 -17.62 -18.68 0.23
N ALA A 58 -18.89 -19.10 0.25
CA ALA A 58 -19.32 -20.46 -0.07
C ALA A 58 -19.67 -20.65 -1.55
N ALA A 59 -19.75 -19.55 -2.31
CA ALA A 59 -20.04 -19.57 -3.73
C ALA A 59 -19.08 -20.50 -4.48
N LYS A 60 -19.63 -21.32 -5.38
CA LYS A 60 -18.84 -22.30 -6.16
C LYS A 60 -18.36 -21.72 -7.48
N THR A 61 -19.00 -20.65 -7.94
CA THR A 61 -18.71 -20.02 -9.23
C THR A 61 -18.59 -18.52 -9.08
N LEU A 62 -17.83 -17.91 -9.98
CA LEU A 62 -17.72 -16.46 -10.03
C LEU A 62 -19.07 -15.79 -10.30
N ASN A 63 -19.96 -16.41 -11.09
CA ASN A 63 -21.29 -15.85 -11.34
C ASN A 63 -22.17 -15.81 -10.09
N GLU A 64 -22.18 -16.89 -9.30
CA GLU A 64 -22.86 -16.90 -8.00
C GLU A 64 -22.29 -15.82 -7.08
N GLN A 65 -20.97 -15.68 -6.99
CA GLN A 65 -20.33 -14.60 -6.22
C GLN A 65 -20.80 -13.21 -6.68
N ARG A 66 -20.87 -12.96 -7.99
CA ARG A 66 -21.31 -11.69 -8.58
C ARG A 66 -22.75 -11.36 -8.21
N GLU A 67 -23.66 -12.33 -8.29
CA GLU A 67 -25.06 -12.14 -7.90
C GLU A 67 -25.17 -11.74 -6.42
N ILE A 68 -24.44 -12.45 -5.54
CA ILE A 68 -24.42 -12.16 -4.11
C ILE A 68 -23.85 -10.77 -3.83
N TRP A 69 -22.76 -10.41 -4.51
CA TRP A 69 -22.14 -9.09 -4.41
C TRP A 69 -23.14 -8.00 -4.79
N ARG A 70 -23.66 -8.04 -6.02
CA ARG A 70 -24.52 -7.01 -6.59
C ARG A 70 -25.80 -6.80 -5.79
N HIS A 71 -26.44 -7.88 -5.34
CA HIS A 71 -27.76 -7.81 -4.72
C HIS A 71 -27.75 -7.74 -3.19
N ARG A 72 -26.72 -8.26 -2.51
CA ARG A 72 -26.76 -8.45 -1.05
C ARG A 72 -25.62 -7.83 -0.27
N VAL A 73 -24.43 -7.70 -0.86
CA VAL A 73 -23.24 -7.16 -0.16
C VAL A 73 -22.99 -5.70 -0.52
N ARG A 74 -22.90 -5.41 -1.83
CA ARG A 74 -22.59 -4.10 -2.37
C ARG A 74 -23.55 -3.00 -1.91
N PRO A 75 -24.89 -3.17 -1.94
CA PRO A 75 -25.83 -2.11 -1.55
C PRO A 75 -25.67 -1.66 -0.10
N THR A 76 -25.20 -2.56 0.75
CA THR A 76 -24.96 -2.29 2.17
C THR A 76 -23.59 -1.67 2.40
N LEU A 77 -22.54 -2.32 1.90
CA LEU A 77 -21.15 -1.92 2.13
C LEU A 77 -20.82 -0.58 1.47
N LEU A 78 -21.33 -0.35 0.26
CA LEU A 78 -21.11 0.84 -0.54
C LEU A 78 -22.32 1.80 -0.49
N SER A 79 -23.17 1.72 0.54
CA SER A 79 -24.21 2.73 0.73
C SER A 79 -23.59 4.10 1.01
N HIS A 80 -24.16 5.16 0.44
CA HIS A 80 -23.69 6.53 0.69
C HIS A 80 -23.76 6.90 2.18
N LEU A 81 -24.68 6.31 2.95
CA LEU A 81 -24.78 6.50 4.40
C LEU A 81 -23.56 5.93 5.13
N VAL A 82 -23.17 4.68 4.81
CA VAL A 82 -21.97 4.06 5.41
C VAL A 82 -20.71 4.83 5.04
N SER A 83 -20.58 5.22 3.76
CA SER A 83 -19.43 6.02 3.32
C SER A 83 -19.36 7.36 4.05
N LYS A 84 -20.46 8.10 4.14
CA LYS A 84 -20.50 9.43 4.78
C LYS A 84 -20.25 9.38 6.29
N LEU A 85 -20.86 8.42 6.98
CA LEU A 85 -20.85 8.39 8.46
C LEU A 85 -19.64 7.67 9.04
N VAL A 86 -19.10 6.67 8.34
CA VAL A 86 -18.05 5.78 8.89
C VAL A 86 -16.73 6.01 8.17
N VAL A 87 -16.72 5.89 6.84
CA VAL A 87 -15.46 5.83 6.07
C VAL A 87 -14.85 7.22 5.82
N SER A 88 -15.69 8.25 5.69
CA SER A 88 -15.23 9.61 5.35
C SER A 88 -14.60 10.38 6.52
N GLN A 89 -14.58 9.80 7.72
CA GLN A 89 -13.96 10.43 8.88
C GLN A 89 -12.43 10.26 8.81
N GLU A 90 -11.70 11.37 8.92
CA GLU A 90 -10.23 11.35 8.83
C GLU A 90 -9.59 10.49 9.94
N SER A 91 -10.16 10.58 11.14
CA SER A 91 -9.79 9.72 12.27
C SER A 91 -9.98 8.24 11.95
N PHE A 92 -11.03 7.89 11.19
CA PHE A 92 -11.28 6.52 10.76
C PHE A 92 -10.23 6.05 9.75
N LEU A 93 -9.95 6.82 8.71
CA LEU A 93 -8.96 6.43 7.69
C LEU A 93 -7.56 6.25 8.29
N TRP A 94 -7.13 7.17 9.15
CA TRP A 94 -5.83 7.07 9.80
C TRP A 94 -5.79 5.96 10.86
N THR A 95 -6.77 5.90 11.76
CA THR A 95 -6.75 4.96 12.90
C THR A 95 -7.10 3.53 12.49
N ALA A 96 -8.01 3.35 11.53
CA ALA A 96 -8.51 2.03 11.15
C ALA A 96 -7.83 1.44 9.91
N LEU A 97 -7.40 2.30 8.97
CA LEU A 97 -6.79 1.86 7.71
C LEU A 97 -5.31 2.28 7.57
N GLY A 98 -4.80 3.12 8.47
CA GLY A 98 -3.40 3.56 8.45
C GLY A 98 -3.05 4.45 7.24
N VAL A 99 -4.05 5.07 6.59
CA VAL A 99 -3.87 5.83 5.34
C VAL A 99 -3.33 7.23 5.65
N PRO A 100 -2.10 7.59 5.21
CA PRO A 100 -1.55 8.92 5.43
C PRO A 100 -2.33 10.03 4.77
N ARG A 101 -2.30 11.22 5.38
CA ARG A 101 -2.97 12.42 4.88
C ARG A 101 -2.56 12.76 3.45
N ASN A 102 -1.28 12.64 3.13
CA ASN A 102 -0.74 12.93 1.80
C ASN A 102 -1.24 11.92 0.75
N GLN A 103 -1.37 10.65 1.12
CA GLN A 103 -1.97 9.63 0.26
C GLN A 103 -3.46 9.90 0.01
N LEU A 104 -4.21 10.34 1.04
CA LEU A 104 -5.60 10.77 0.88
C LEU A 104 -5.71 12.01 -0.02
N ALA A 105 -4.83 13.00 0.13
CA ALA A 105 -4.83 14.20 -0.69
C ALA A 105 -4.60 13.90 -2.18
N ILE A 106 -3.74 12.92 -2.51
CA ILE A 106 -3.55 12.45 -3.89
C ILE A 106 -4.87 11.90 -4.47
N LEU A 107 -5.58 11.07 -3.70
CA LEU A 107 -6.87 10.51 -4.09
C LEU A 107 -7.93 11.62 -4.29
N GLU A 108 -8.01 12.59 -3.37
CA GLU A 108 -8.93 13.72 -3.47
C GLU A 108 -8.63 14.59 -4.71
N ALA A 109 -7.35 14.83 -5.01
CA ALA A 109 -6.93 15.60 -6.18
C ALA A 109 -7.33 14.92 -7.49
N ASP A 110 -7.13 13.61 -7.61
CA ASP A 110 -7.56 12.83 -8.78
C ASP A 110 -9.08 12.84 -8.95
N HIS A 111 -9.82 12.73 -7.84
CA HIS A 111 -11.29 12.81 -7.87
C HIS A 111 -11.78 14.16 -8.35
N ALA A 112 -11.17 15.25 -7.87
CA ALA A 112 -11.56 16.62 -8.19
C ALA A 112 -11.51 16.94 -9.70
N VAL A 113 -10.62 16.28 -10.44
CA VAL A 113 -10.44 16.46 -11.89
C VAL A 113 -11.04 15.31 -12.72
N SER A 114 -11.65 14.33 -12.08
CA SER A 114 -12.20 13.15 -12.75
C SER A 114 -13.40 13.49 -13.62
N ALA A 115 -13.68 12.66 -14.63
CA ALA A 115 -14.89 12.79 -15.45
C ALA A 115 -16.19 12.69 -14.62
N ALA A 116 -16.16 12.03 -13.46
CA ALA A 116 -17.31 11.97 -12.57
C ALA A 116 -17.67 13.34 -11.95
N VAL A 117 -16.70 14.26 -11.86
CA VAL A 117 -16.88 15.61 -11.30
C VAL A 117 -16.92 16.68 -12.40
N CYS A 118 -16.02 16.59 -13.38
CA CYS A 118 -15.82 17.61 -14.42
C CYS A 118 -16.35 17.20 -15.80
N GLY A 119 -16.90 15.99 -15.95
CA GLY A 119 -17.43 15.50 -17.21
C GLY A 119 -18.72 16.21 -17.64
N PRO A 120 -19.20 15.94 -18.87
CA PRO A 120 -20.43 16.55 -19.40
C PRO A 120 -21.67 16.21 -18.55
N ASP A 121 -21.68 15.02 -17.92
CA ASP A 121 -22.74 14.55 -17.02
C ASP A 121 -22.14 14.17 -15.65
N PRO A 122 -21.91 15.14 -14.74
CA PRO A 122 -21.31 14.87 -13.45
C PRO A 122 -22.15 13.91 -12.59
N THR A 123 -21.55 12.80 -12.18
CA THR A 123 -22.18 11.78 -11.31
C THR A 123 -21.71 11.87 -9.86
N ALA A 124 -20.71 12.72 -9.56
CA ALA A 124 -20.15 12.88 -8.24
C ALA A 124 -19.87 14.35 -7.90
N LYS A 125 -19.95 14.68 -6.60
CA LYS A 125 -19.56 15.98 -6.07
C LYS A 125 -18.06 16.02 -5.78
N ASN A 126 -17.42 17.18 -5.94
CA ASN A 126 -16.06 17.41 -5.48
C ASN A 126 -16.01 17.51 -3.93
N THR A 127 -16.16 16.37 -3.27
CA THR A 127 -16.11 16.26 -1.80
C THR A 127 -15.34 15.01 -1.42
N ARG A 128 -14.64 15.05 -0.27
CA ARG A 128 -13.91 13.91 0.30
C ARG A 128 -14.73 12.62 0.33
N SER A 129 -15.99 12.69 0.76
CA SER A 129 -16.86 11.51 0.88
C SER A 129 -17.15 10.85 -0.46
N HIS A 130 -17.31 11.64 -1.53
CA HIS A 130 -17.48 11.12 -2.88
C HIS A 130 -16.16 10.57 -3.43
N ALA A 131 -15.03 11.22 -3.16
CA ALA A 131 -13.71 10.74 -3.55
C ALA A 131 -13.42 9.35 -2.96
N ILE A 132 -13.60 9.20 -1.65
CA ILE A 132 -13.42 7.92 -0.93
C ILE A 132 -14.41 6.87 -1.44
N TRP A 133 -15.68 7.23 -1.60
CA TRP A 133 -16.70 6.31 -2.10
C TRP A 133 -16.36 5.80 -3.51
N GLN A 134 -15.98 6.70 -4.42
CA GLN A 134 -15.59 6.36 -5.78
C GLN A 134 -14.34 5.47 -5.79
N TYR A 135 -13.37 5.77 -4.93
CA TYR A 135 -12.19 4.94 -4.75
C TYR A 135 -12.56 3.52 -4.28
N MET A 136 -13.46 3.39 -3.30
CA MET A 136 -13.93 2.09 -2.82
C MET A 136 -14.68 1.31 -3.90
N VAL A 137 -15.56 1.97 -4.66
CA VAL A 137 -16.27 1.38 -5.81
C VAL A 137 -15.26 0.87 -6.84
N ASN A 138 -14.32 1.71 -7.26
CA ASN A 138 -13.30 1.35 -8.24
C ASN A 138 -12.34 0.27 -7.74
N THR A 139 -12.14 0.16 -6.41
CA THR A 139 -11.36 -0.90 -5.77
C THR A 139 -12.11 -2.23 -5.80
N LEU A 140 -13.32 -2.25 -5.25
CA LEU A 140 -14.03 -3.47 -4.87
C LEU A 140 -14.83 -4.05 -6.03
N ASP A 141 -15.58 -3.22 -6.78
CA ASP A 141 -16.47 -3.73 -7.83
C ASP A 141 -15.68 -4.55 -8.86
N PRO A 142 -14.61 -4.01 -9.51
CA PRO A 142 -13.86 -4.79 -10.48
C PRO A 142 -13.24 -6.07 -9.90
N MET A 143 -12.79 -6.02 -8.64
CA MET A 143 -12.13 -7.15 -7.99
C MET A 143 -13.11 -8.29 -7.72
N VAL A 144 -14.28 -8.00 -7.13
CA VAL A 144 -15.30 -9.00 -6.86
C VAL A 144 -15.92 -9.53 -8.15
N GLU A 145 -15.98 -8.71 -9.19
CA GLU A 145 -16.48 -9.10 -10.50
C GLU A 145 -15.53 -10.00 -11.29
N THR A 146 -14.22 -9.94 -11.04
CA THR A 146 -13.21 -10.65 -11.86
C THR A 146 -12.46 -11.75 -11.12
N THR A 147 -12.43 -11.73 -9.78
CA THR A 147 -11.65 -12.67 -8.97
C THR A 147 -12.56 -13.43 -8.00
N HIS A 148 -12.49 -14.77 -8.02
CA HIS A 148 -13.20 -15.59 -7.05
C HIS A 148 -12.52 -15.49 -5.68
N ILE A 149 -13.18 -14.89 -4.68
CA ILE A 149 -12.55 -14.51 -3.42
C ILE A 149 -12.07 -15.73 -2.64
N ALA A 150 -12.95 -16.70 -2.43
CA ALA A 150 -12.64 -17.89 -1.63
C ALA A 150 -11.62 -18.85 -2.29
N ALA A 151 -11.49 -18.79 -3.62
CA ALA A 151 -10.60 -19.68 -4.38
C ALA A 151 -9.24 -19.02 -4.69
N ASP A 152 -9.24 -17.74 -5.08
CA ASP A 152 -8.09 -17.09 -5.73
C ASP A 152 -7.65 -15.77 -5.07
N ASN A 153 -8.35 -15.29 -4.03
CA ASN A 153 -8.04 -14.02 -3.39
C ASN A 153 -7.76 -14.11 -1.88
N PRO A 154 -6.52 -14.49 -1.48
CA PRO A 154 -6.20 -14.66 -0.06
C PRO A 154 -6.30 -13.34 0.71
N TYR A 155 -6.07 -12.20 0.06
CA TYR A 155 -6.02 -10.88 0.68
C TYR A 155 -7.39 -10.44 1.19
N TYR A 156 -8.45 -10.67 0.43
CA TYR A 156 -9.82 -10.40 0.87
C TYR A 156 -10.39 -11.55 1.70
N LEU A 157 -10.06 -12.81 1.38
CA LEU A 157 -10.51 -13.97 2.15
C LEU A 157 -10.17 -13.84 3.63
N VAL A 158 -8.93 -13.49 3.97
CA VAL A 158 -8.51 -13.39 5.39
C VAL A 158 -9.24 -12.26 6.12
N CYS A 159 -9.60 -11.18 5.45
CA CYS A 159 -10.37 -10.09 6.03
C CYS A 159 -11.83 -10.48 6.30
N LEU A 160 -12.40 -11.37 5.47
CA LEU A 160 -13.80 -11.82 5.58
C LEU A 160 -13.96 -13.03 6.51
N ASP A 161 -13.10 -14.04 6.39
CA ASP A 161 -13.18 -15.31 7.12
C ASP A 161 -12.24 -15.36 8.35
N GLY A 162 -11.25 -14.47 8.42
CA GLY A 162 -10.27 -14.45 9.51
C GLY A 162 -9.22 -15.56 9.45
N LYS A 163 -9.18 -16.32 8.35
CA LYS A 163 -8.23 -17.42 8.11
C LYS A 163 -8.05 -17.64 6.61
N TYR A 164 -6.96 -18.31 6.24
CA TYR A 164 -6.75 -18.83 4.90
C TYR A 164 -7.34 -20.24 4.76
N SER A 165 -7.59 -20.67 3.52
CA SER A 165 -7.93 -22.06 3.21
C SER A 165 -6.72 -22.80 2.63
N ARG A 166 -6.81 -24.12 2.46
CA ARG A 166 -5.76 -24.90 1.78
C ARG A 166 -5.67 -24.59 0.29
N GLN A 167 -6.75 -24.09 -0.30
CA GLN A 167 -6.80 -23.70 -1.70
C GLN A 167 -6.36 -22.24 -1.90
N CYS A 168 -6.78 -21.35 -1.00
CA CYS A 168 -6.59 -19.91 -1.11
C CYS A 168 -5.76 -19.39 0.06
N HIS A 169 -4.46 -19.27 -0.17
CA HIS A 169 -3.48 -18.75 0.76
C HIS A 169 -2.36 -18.02 -0.01
N PRO A 170 -1.59 -17.11 0.63
CA PRO A 170 -0.40 -16.54 0.01
C PRO A 170 0.60 -17.63 -0.41
N ASP A 171 1.32 -17.41 -1.52
CA ASP A 171 2.23 -18.41 -2.10
C ASP A 171 3.29 -18.92 -1.13
N TYR A 172 3.76 -18.05 -0.23
CA TYR A 172 4.76 -18.38 0.79
C TYR A 172 4.24 -19.35 1.86
N LEU A 173 2.92 -19.56 1.97
CA LEU A 173 2.32 -20.56 2.85
C LEU A 173 2.12 -21.94 2.18
N SER A 174 2.48 -22.07 0.90
CA SER A 174 2.35 -23.35 0.18
C SER A 174 3.35 -24.40 0.71
N PRO A 175 3.01 -25.71 0.65
CA PRO A 175 3.95 -26.78 0.97
C PRO A 175 5.24 -26.71 0.12
N LYS A 176 5.11 -26.31 -1.16
CA LYS A 176 6.23 -26.12 -2.08
C LYS A 176 7.15 -24.98 -1.62
N ALA A 177 6.59 -23.85 -1.19
CA ALA A 177 7.38 -22.74 -0.66
C ALA A 177 8.08 -23.13 0.64
N HIS A 178 7.40 -23.82 1.55
CA HIS A 178 8.01 -24.35 2.77
C HIS A 178 9.20 -25.27 2.45
N ALA A 179 9.01 -26.27 1.59
CA ALA A 179 10.10 -27.18 1.19
C ALA A 179 11.30 -26.48 0.53
N ARG A 180 11.09 -25.32 -0.11
CA ARG A 180 12.16 -24.50 -0.68
C ARG A 180 12.85 -23.64 0.38
N LEU A 181 12.07 -22.95 1.21
CA LEU A 181 12.56 -21.94 2.16
C LEU A 181 13.13 -22.57 3.45
N SER A 182 12.79 -23.82 3.76
CA SER A 182 13.34 -24.56 4.90
C SER A 182 14.65 -25.29 4.61
N ARG A 183 15.19 -25.19 3.39
CA ARG A 183 16.50 -25.77 3.06
C ARG A 183 17.60 -25.02 3.82
N PRO A 184 18.71 -25.70 4.19
CA PRO A 184 19.88 -25.02 4.69
C PRO A 184 20.28 -23.88 3.74
N ASN A 185 20.66 -22.74 4.31
CA ASN A 185 21.18 -21.58 3.58
C ASN A 185 20.19 -20.88 2.63
N ALA A 186 18.90 -21.24 2.63
CA ALA A 186 17.90 -20.67 1.72
C ALA A 186 17.69 -19.16 1.87
N LEU A 187 18.08 -18.59 3.02
CA LEU A 187 17.92 -17.18 3.37
C LEU A 187 19.26 -16.45 3.55
N ASP A 188 20.38 -17.03 3.13
CA ASP A 188 21.72 -16.44 3.31
C ASP A 188 21.89 -15.09 2.60
N ASN A 189 21.08 -14.85 1.57
CA ASN A 189 21.04 -13.59 0.81
C ASN A 189 19.97 -12.62 1.33
N LEU A 190 19.25 -12.94 2.41
CA LEU A 190 18.32 -12.03 3.06
C LEU A 190 19.09 -11.13 4.03
N ARG A 191 18.91 -9.82 3.89
CA ARG A 191 19.38 -8.81 4.82
C ARG A 191 18.18 -8.01 5.29
N ILE A 192 18.07 -7.82 6.60
CA ILE A 192 17.01 -7.03 7.22
C ILE A 192 17.69 -5.83 7.86
N HIS A 193 17.21 -4.63 7.53
CA HIS A 193 17.65 -3.38 8.13
C HIS A 193 16.51 -2.83 8.99
N THR A 194 16.82 -2.38 10.20
CA THR A 194 15.88 -1.67 11.08
C THR A 194 16.35 -0.23 11.18
N ASP A 195 15.92 0.58 10.22
CA ASP A 195 16.38 1.96 10.04
C ASP A 195 15.46 2.70 9.05
N GLU A 196 15.68 3.99 8.88
CA GLU A 196 15.06 4.78 7.81
C GLU A 196 15.61 4.37 6.44
N ILE A 197 14.75 4.37 5.42
CA ILE A 197 15.13 3.95 4.06
C ILE A 197 16.27 4.80 3.50
N ASP A 198 16.28 6.09 3.80
CA ASP A 198 17.30 7.02 3.37
C ASP A 198 18.68 6.68 3.95
N GLU A 199 18.74 6.28 5.22
CA GLU A 199 19.95 5.84 5.90
C GLU A 199 20.46 4.49 5.34
N VAL A 200 19.55 3.56 5.05
CA VAL A 200 19.91 2.30 4.39
C VAL A 200 20.49 2.57 3.01
N LEU A 201 19.81 3.36 2.19
CA LEU A 201 20.27 3.71 0.84
C LEU A 201 21.61 4.45 0.89
N ALA A 202 21.82 5.33 1.88
CA ALA A 202 23.06 6.08 2.07
C ALA A 202 24.27 5.18 2.37
N ARG A 203 24.07 4.01 2.96
CA ARG A 203 25.15 3.03 3.22
C ARG A 203 25.39 2.05 2.07
N LEU A 204 24.48 1.95 1.11
CA LEU A 204 24.68 1.09 -0.05
C LEU A 204 25.68 1.71 -1.03
N GLY A 205 26.63 0.90 -1.48
CA GLY A 205 27.58 1.30 -2.51
C GLY A 205 26.88 1.69 -3.82
N PRO A 206 27.43 2.63 -4.60
CA PRO A 206 26.85 3.01 -5.88
C PRO A 206 26.67 1.81 -6.82
N GLY A 207 25.54 1.74 -7.53
CA GLY A 207 25.30 0.70 -8.52
C GLY A 207 25.05 -0.73 -7.98
N THR A 208 24.88 -0.90 -6.67
CA THR A 208 24.70 -2.22 -6.04
C THR A 208 23.28 -2.76 -6.19
N LEU A 209 22.28 -1.90 -6.37
CA LEU A 209 20.89 -2.31 -6.57
C LEU A 209 20.57 -2.49 -8.06
N THR A 210 19.79 -3.54 -8.36
CA THR A 210 19.19 -3.75 -9.69
C THR A 210 17.73 -3.35 -9.74
N VAL A 211 17.01 -3.57 -8.64
CA VAL A 211 15.58 -3.28 -8.49
C VAL A 211 15.35 -2.77 -7.07
N ALA A 212 14.60 -1.67 -6.94
CA ALA A 212 14.06 -1.19 -5.69
C ALA A 212 12.52 -1.23 -5.75
N VAL A 213 11.88 -1.75 -4.71
CA VAL A 213 10.42 -1.77 -4.60
C VAL A 213 10.04 -0.88 -3.43
N VAL A 214 9.57 0.34 -3.72
CA VAL A 214 9.20 1.34 -2.70
C VAL A 214 7.70 1.34 -2.38
N MET A 215 6.91 0.57 -3.15
CA MET A 215 5.46 0.51 -3.01
C MET A 215 4.85 1.92 -2.99
N ASP A 216 4.01 2.22 -2.01
CA ASP A 216 3.30 3.47 -1.84
C ASP A 216 3.95 4.44 -0.86
N SER A 217 5.18 4.17 -0.41
CA SER A 217 5.88 5.07 0.51
C SER A 217 6.07 6.47 -0.09
N MET A 218 6.14 6.58 -1.43
CA MET A 218 6.25 7.86 -2.13
C MET A 218 5.00 8.74 -1.98
N ASP A 219 3.81 8.15 -1.75
CA ASP A 219 2.57 8.91 -1.52
C ASP A 219 2.57 9.65 -0.17
N TRP A 220 3.50 9.31 0.72
CA TRP A 220 3.54 9.84 2.08
C TRP A 220 4.26 11.20 2.14
N PHE A 221 5.07 11.52 1.12
CA PHE A 221 5.82 12.78 1.08
C PHE A 221 4.92 13.98 0.77
N ASP A 222 5.24 15.11 1.40
CA ASP A 222 4.59 16.39 1.11
C ASP A 222 5.01 16.91 -0.27
N PRO A 223 4.05 17.23 -1.17
CA PRO A 223 4.36 17.90 -2.41
C PRO A 223 5.11 19.21 -2.16
N GLY A 224 6.25 19.39 -2.82
CA GLY A 224 7.11 20.58 -2.66
C GLY A 224 8.16 20.48 -1.56
N SER A 225 8.15 19.43 -0.74
CA SER A 225 9.28 19.14 0.16
C SER A 225 10.46 18.50 -0.60
N ASN A 226 11.66 18.66 -0.06
CA ASN A 226 12.87 18.03 -0.61
C ASN A 226 12.99 16.53 -0.27
N ALA A 227 12.11 15.98 0.56
CA ALA A 227 12.24 14.62 1.07
C ALA A 227 12.14 13.57 -0.04
N ALA A 228 11.16 13.69 -0.94
CA ALA A 228 11.04 12.78 -2.10
C ALA A 228 12.25 12.89 -3.03
N ALA A 229 12.72 14.10 -3.32
CA ALA A 229 13.89 14.32 -4.17
C ALA A 229 15.18 13.74 -3.56
N SER A 230 15.34 13.87 -2.24
CA SER A 230 16.45 13.27 -1.47
C SER A 230 16.46 11.75 -1.58
N GLN A 231 15.31 11.10 -1.34
CA GLN A 231 15.19 9.65 -1.48
C GLN A 231 15.42 9.19 -2.93
N ILE A 232 14.87 9.90 -3.92
CA ILE A 232 15.07 9.56 -5.35
C ILE A 232 16.54 9.72 -5.76
N THR A 233 17.24 10.73 -5.24
CA THR A 233 18.68 10.93 -5.47
C THR A 233 19.49 9.76 -4.91
N LYS A 234 19.19 9.32 -3.67
CA LYS A 234 19.81 8.15 -3.06
C LYS A 234 19.52 6.86 -3.82
N LEU A 235 18.28 6.69 -4.30
CA LEU A 235 17.89 5.58 -5.19
C LEU A 235 18.68 5.62 -6.51
N ASN A 236 18.84 6.79 -7.14
CA ASN A 236 19.64 6.94 -8.35
C ASN A 236 21.07 6.45 -8.08
N ARG A 237 21.71 6.93 -7.01
CA ARG A 237 23.07 6.53 -6.65
C ARG A 237 23.19 5.02 -6.43
N ALA A 238 22.29 4.43 -5.64
CA ALA A 238 22.34 3.02 -5.27
C ALA A 238 22.03 2.07 -6.46
N LEU A 239 21.22 2.50 -7.43
CA LEU A 239 20.87 1.70 -8.60
C LEU A 239 21.95 1.73 -9.69
N LYS A 240 22.22 0.58 -10.30
CA LYS A 240 23.02 0.52 -11.54
C LYS A 240 22.28 1.18 -12.70
N MET A 241 22.99 1.53 -13.77
CA MET A 241 22.36 1.98 -15.02
C MET A 241 21.37 0.95 -15.54
N GLY A 242 20.18 1.40 -15.95
CA GLY A 242 19.06 0.52 -16.31
C GLY A 242 18.38 -0.18 -15.11
N GLY A 243 18.82 0.08 -13.88
CA GLY A 243 18.13 -0.34 -12.66
C GLY A 243 16.74 0.27 -12.54
N ARG A 244 15.84 -0.39 -11.81
CA ARG A 244 14.41 -0.06 -11.81
C ARG A 244 13.89 0.21 -10.40
N VAL A 245 13.08 1.25 -10.27
CA VAL A 245 12.22 1.46 -9.10
C VAL A 245 10.80 1.06 -9.47
N MET A 246 10.18 0.16 -8.71
CA MET A 246 8.75 -0.13 -8.80
C MET A 246 8.02 0.58 -7.67
N LEU A 247 7.00 1.35 -8.03
CA LEU A 247 6.14 2.05 -7.08
C LEU A 247 4.66 1.81 -7.40
N ARG A 248 3.82 1.98 -6.38
CA ARG A 248 2.36 1.93 -6.46
C ARG A 248 1.83 3.23 -5.86
N SER A 249 0.70 3.73 -6.35
CA SER A 249 0.13 4.97 -5.82
C SER A 249 -1.38 4.89 -5.66
N ALA A 250 -1.91 5.60 -4.67
CA ALA A 250 -3.33 5.89 -4.53
C ALA A 250 -3.86 6.78 -5.67
N GLY A 251 -2.98 7.50 -6.36
CA GLY A 251 -3.30 8.29 -7.55
C GLY A 251 -2.98 7.59 -8.87
N LEU A 252 -3.62 8.02 -9.94
CA LEU A 252 -3.40 7.60 -11.32
C LEU A 252 -2.09 8.17 -11.87
N LYS A 253 -1.76 9.42 -11.55
CA LYS A 253 -0.54 10.11 -12.00
C LYS A 253 0.08 10.95 -10.88
N PRO A 254 0.77 10.31 -9.92
CA PRO A 254 1.33 11.01 -8.77
C PRO A 254 2.40 12.05 -9.17
N TRP A 255 2.47 13.14 -8.37
CA TRP A 255 3.32 14.31 -8.64
C TRP A 255 4.81 13.98 -8.71
N TYR A 256 5.29 13.03 -7.88
CA TYR A 256 6.70 12.66 -7.77
C TYR A 256 7.24 11.93 -9.01
N LEU A 257 6.40 11.52 -9.96
CA LEU A 257 6.89 11.00 -11.25
C LEU A 257 7.69 12.04 -12.03
N LYS A 258 7.33 13.33 -11.88
CA LYS A 258 8.11 14.44 -12.45
C LYS A 258 9.47 14.55 -11.78
N GLU A 259 9.56 14.32 -10.47
CA GLU A 259 10.82 14.32 -9.74
C GLU A 259 11.71 13.14 -10.13
N PHE A 260 11.14 11.94 -10.32
CA PHE A 260 11.88 10.81 -10.91
C PHE A 260 12.45 11.17 -12.29
N ALA A 261 11.66 11.81 -13.16
CA ALA A 261 12.13 12.23 -14.48
C ALA A 261 13.29 13.24 -14.42
N LYS A 262 13.17 14.26 -13.56
CA LYS A 262 14.24 15.24 -13.33
C LYS A 262 15.51 14.58 -12.80
N LEU A 263 15.37 13.56 -11.97
CA LEU A 263 16.48 12.88 -11.29
C LEU A 263 16.98 11.64 -12.06
N GLY A 264 16.87 11.67 -13.39
CA GLY A 264 17.53 10.71 -14.28
C GLY A 264 16.78 9.38 -14.48
N PHE A 265 15.46 9.34 -14.27
CA PHE A 265 14.66 8.14 -14.52
C PHE A 265 13.63 8.31 -15.65
N ALA A 266 13.52 7.32 -16.53
CA ALA A 266 12.38 7.20 -17.43
C ALA A 266 11.21 6.51 -16.72
N THR A 267 10.06 7.16 -16.63
CA THR A 267 8.87 6.61 -15.96
C THR A 267 7.92 5.96 -16.96
N LYS A 268 7.39 4.77 -16.62
CA LYS A 268 6.43 4.03 -17.43
C LYS A 268 5.29 3.52 -16.56
N CYS A 269 4.05 3.80 -16.97
CA CYS A 269 2.86 3.22 -16.35
C CYS A 269 2.78 1.74 -16.74
N MET A 270 2.70 0.87 -15.75
CA MET A 270 2.55 -0.58 -15.92
C MET A 270 1.11 -1.04 -15.69
N GLY A 271 0.29 -0.20 -15.08
CA GLY A 271 -1.13 -0.44 -14.89
C GLY A 271 -1.79 0.75 -14.22
N SER A 272 -2.97 1.12 -14.70
CA SER A 272 -3.84 2.13 -14.13
C SER A 272 -5.23 1.54 -13.92
N ARG A 273 -5.84 1.87 -12.80
CA ARG A 273 -7.18 1.44 -12.45
C ARG A 273 -8.19 2.41 -13.06
N GLU A 274 -8.42 2.22 -14.36
CA GLU A 274 -9.55 2.84 -15.04
C GLU A 274 -10.87 2.23 -14.54
N ALA A 275 -11.98 2.95 -14.70
CA ALA A 275 -13.27 2.50 -14.19
C ALA A 275 -13.63 1.11 -14.73
N GLY A 276 -13.87 0.15 -13.83
CA GLY A 276 -14.19 -1.23 -14.20
C GLY A 276 -12.99 -2.18 -14.36
N ALA A 277 -11.76 -1.68 -14.33
CA ALA A 277 -10.56 -2.50 -14.50
C ALA A 277 -9.88 -2.86 -13.16
N CYS A 278 -9.23 -4.02 -13.12
CA CYS A 278 -8.31 -4.39 -12.04
C CYS A 278 -6.86 -4.30 -12.52
N ILE A 279 -5.98 -3.79 -11.66
CA ILE A 279 -4.52 -3.83 -11.89
C ILE A 279 -3.86 -5.05 -11.24
N ASP A 280 -4.51 -5.65 -10.23
CA ASP A 280 -4.13 -6.88 -9.55
C ASP A 280 -5.31 -7.39 -8.69
N ARG A 281 -5.11 -8.52 -7.99
CA ARG A 281 -6.14 -9.15 -7.14
C ARG A 281 -6.45 -8.38 -5.85
N VAL A 282 -5.63 -7.41 -5.46
CA VAL A 282 -5.93 -6.54 -4.31
C VAL A 282 -6.71 -5.31 -4.81
N ASN A 283 -6.28 -4.76 -5.94
CA ASN A 283 -6.85 -3.62 -6.64
C ASN A 283 -6.97 -2.35 -5.79
N MET A 284 -6.16 -2.21 -4.72
CA MET A 284 -6.21 -1.05 -3.81
C MET A 284 -5.60 0.19 -4.47
N TYR A 285 -4.39 0.07 -5.01
CA TYR A 285 -3.71 1.19 -5.65
C TYR A 285 -4.39 1.58 -6.97
N ALA A 286 -4.37 2.87 -7.31
CA ALA A 286 -4.89 3.37 -8.57
C ALA A 286 -3.89 3.22 -9.71
N SER A 287 -2.59 3.16 -9.43
CA SER A 287 -1.58 2.94 -10.47
C SER A 287 -0.34 2.17 -10.01
N CYS A 288 0.38 1.63 -11.00
CA CYS A 288 1.66 0.95 -10.87
C CYS A 288 2.65 1.53 -11.88
N TRP A 289 3.85 1.87 -11.42
CA TRP A 289 4.87 2.50 -12.25
C TRP A 289 6.21 1.81 -12.11
N ILE A 290 6.95 1.78 -13.22
CA ILE A 290 8.38 1.44 -13.24
C ILE A 290 9.16 2.69 -13.67
N CYS A 291 10.08 3.13 -12.83
CA CYS A 291 11.02 4.21 -13.10
C CYS A 291 12.39 3.58 -13.38
N THR A 292 12.86 3.67 -14.61
CA THR A 292 14.13 3.06 -15.05
C THR A 292 15.23 4.10 -15.09
N LYS A 293 16.34 3.88 -14.39
CA LYS A 293 17.48 4.79 -14.35
C LYS A 293 18.11 4.92 -15.74
N ARG A 294 18.15 6.14 -16.27
CA ARG A 294 18.71 6.50 -17.58
C ARG A 294 19.97 7.34 -17.47
N ASP A 295 20.12 8.09 -16.38
CA ASP A 295 21.25 8.99 -16.17
C ASP A 295 21.78 8.87 -14.74
N ASN A 296 23.09 9.08 -14.58
CA ASN A 296 23.69 9.31 -13.28
C ASN A 296 23.54 10.79 -12.91
N LEU A 297 23.30 11.07 -11.64
CA LEU A 297 23.38 12.43 -11.13
C LEU A 297 24.84 12.83 -10.95
N ALA A 298 25.13 14.12 -11.16
CA ALA A 298 26.44 14.66 -10.84
C ALA A 298 26.74 14.39 -9.35
N PRO A 299 28.03 14.16 -8.98
CA PRO A 299 28.40 14.12 -7.57
C PRO A 299 27.90 15.41 -6.90
N PRO A 300 27.37 15.35 -5.67
CA PRO A 300 27.02 16.57 -4.96
C PRO A 300 28.28 17.44 -4.87
N THR A 301 28.21 18.65 -5.44
CA THR A 301 29.23 19.67 -5.23
C THR A 301 29.32 19.89 -3.71
N PRO A 302 30.49 19.77 -3.07
CA PRO A 302 30.59 20.09 -1.66
C PRO A 302 30.10 21.52 -1.46
N GLU A 303 29.14 21.71 -0.55
CA GLU A 303 28.77 23.03 -0.07
C GLU A 303 30.04 23.62 0.55
N ILE A 304 30.63 24.61 -0.13
CA ILE A 304 31.68 25.43 0.47
C ILE A 304 30.93 26.24 1.52
N ASP A 305 31.00 25.79 2.77
CA ASP A 305 30.70 26.64 3.92
C ASP A 305 31.46 27.94 3.69
N SER A 306 30.74 29.02 3.43
CA SER A 306 31.29 30.36 3.45
C SER A 306 31.64 30.66 4.91
N VAL A 307 32.77 30.14 5.36
CA VAL A 307 33.44 30.57 6.58
C VAL A 307 33.87 32.00 6.29
N GLY A 308 33.00 32.95 6.61
CA GLY A 308 33.38 34.35 6.76
C GLY A 308 34.44 34.40 7.85
N GLY A 309 35.71 34.46 7.43
CA GLY A 309 36.80 34.82 8.32
C GLY A 309 36.53 36.23 8.86
N PRO A 310 36.80 36.49 10.15
CA PRO A 310 36.66 37.84 10.67
C PRO A 310 37.69 38.74 9.98
N ASP A 311 37.21 39.87 9.44
CA ASP A 311 38.02 40.94 8.88
C ASP A 311 38.95 41.50 9.95
N ILE A 312 40.24 41.19 9.87
CA ILE A 312 41.29 41.81 10.67
C ILE A 312 41.69 43.10 9.95
N ALA A 313 40.90 44.16 10.12
CA ALA A 313 41.28 45.50 9.69
C ALA A 313 40.49 46.57 10.45
N ALA A 314 40.85 46.82 11.72
CA ALA A 314 40.81 48.14 12.36
C ALA A 314 41.24 48.02 13.84
N LEU A 315 42.54 48.12 14.08
CA LEU A 315 43.09 48.55 15.37
C LEU A 315 43.87 49.83 15.07
N GLU A 316 43.25 50.98 15.32
CA GLU A 316 43.97 52.24 15.44
C GLU A 316 44.50 52.37 16.88
N ILE A 317 45.76 52.79 16.96
CA ILE A 317 46.53 53.11 18.18
C ILE A 317 46.12 54.47 18.70
#